data_AF-A0A7X8U9G1-F1
#
_entry.id   AF-A0A7X8U9G1-F1
#
_cell.length_a   1.000
_cell.length_b   1.000
_cell.length_c   1.000
_cell.angle_alpha   90.00
_cell.angle_beta   90.00
_cell.angle_gamma   90.00
#
_symmetry.space_group_name_H-M   'P 1'
#
loop_
_entity.id
_entity.type
_entity.pdbx_description
1 polymer ?
#
loop_
_entity_poly.entity_id
_entity_poly.type
_entity_poly.pdbx_seq_one_letter_code
_entity_poly.pdbx_strand_id
1 'polypeptide(L)'
;CARKMTMKKGKVVMTFMQEIGKTLAIHKNVAGFEDEIKILGEAFTDYQGILGLFNGFMTSGKINMLGVFATRILHATAMVYAGSLILDQAVLATKKLAEVGEDHFDASYYKGKIASARFFIKNIVPQVFNIKRVMEIGDSTCADIPEECIR
;
A
#
# COMPACT_ATOMS: atom_id res chain seq x y z
N CYS A 1 -10.17 4.95 -10.93
CA CYS A 1 -8.93 4.25 -11.30
C CYS A 1 -8.56 4.35 -12.79
N ALA A 2 -9.46 4.05 -13.74
CA ALA A 2 -9.13 3.89 -15.16
C ALA A 2 -8.22 4.99 -15.79
N ARG A 3 -8.58 6.28 -15.69
CA ARG A 3 -7.84 7.36 -16.40
C ARG A 3 -6.37 7.54 -16.00
N LYS A 4 -6.07 7.51 -14.70
CA LYS A 4 -4.69 7.74 -14.20
C LYS A 4 -3.85 6.47 -14.31
N MET A 5 -4.46 5.30 -14.14
CA MET A 5 -3.76 4.03 -14.18
C MET A 5 -3.30 3.65 -15.61
N THR A 6 -4.04 4.08 -16.64
CA THR A 6 -3.68 3.82 -18.05
C THR A 6 -2.90 4.95 -18.70
N MET A 7 -2.65 6.06 -17.98
CA MET A 7 -2.00 7.25 -18.51
C MET A 7 -0.60 6.94 -19.06
N LYS A 8 -0.31 7.44 -20.27
CA LYS A 8 0.94 7.15 -20.99
C LYS A 8 1.24 5.65 -21.05
N LYS A 9 0.22 4.83 -21.35
CA LYS A 9 0.29 3.36 -21.37
C LYS A 9 0.76 2.77 -20.03
N GLY A 10 0.32 3.35 -18.92
CA GLY A 10 0.67 2.91 -17.56
C GLY A 10 2.04 3.36 -17.06
N LYS A 11 2.82 4.11 -17.86
CA LYS A 11 4.17 4.56 -17.48
C LYS A 11 4.19 5.31 -16.14
N VAL A 12 3.17 6.12 -15.86
CA VAL A 12 3.08 6.90 -14.62
C VAL A 12 3.00 5.99 -13.39
N VAL A 13 2.14 4.97 -13.44
CA VAL A 13 2.01 3.98 -12.35
C VAL A 13 3.30 3.19 -12.20
N MET A 14 3.92 2.78 -13.31
CA MET A 14 5.19 2.05 -13.26
C MET A 14 6.32 2.85 -12.61
N THR A 15 6.45 4.15 -12.93
CA THR A 15 7.43 5.02 -12.27
C THR A 15 7.16 5.13 -10.77
N PHE A 16 5.90 5.34 -10.38
CA PHE A 16 5.50 5.37 -8.98
C PHE A 16 5.81 4.06 -8.23
N MET A 17 5.55 2.92 -8.85
CA MET A 17 5.91 1.60 -8.29
C MET A 17 7.41 1.43 -8.11
N GLN A 18 8.21 1.94 -9.05
CA GLN A 18 9.67 1.90 -8.95
C GLN A 18 10.17 2.76 -7.80
N GLU A 19 9.56 3.92 -7.53
CA GLU A 19 9.92 4.78 -6.39
C GLU A 19 9.69 4.06 -5.05
N ILE A 20 8.51 3.46 -4.87
CA ILE A 20 8.22 2.67 -3.66
C ILE A 20 9.22 1.51 -3.52
N GLY A 21 9.46 0.76 -4.60
CA GLY A 21 10.40 -0.35 -4.60
C GLY A 21 11.83 0.08 -4.25
N LYS A 22 12.27 1.26 -4.69
CA LYS A 22 13.57 1.83 -4.31
C LYS A 22 13.63 2.14 -2.82
N THR A 23 12.59 2.76 -2.25
CA THR A 23 12.52 3.06 -0.81
C THR A 23 12.61 1.79 0.02
N LEU A 24 11.88 0.73 -0.36
CA LEU A 24 11.96 -0.56 0.32
C LEU A 24 13.34 -1.21 0.20
N ALA A 25 14.00 -1.09 -0.96
CA ALA A 25 15.34 -1.61 -1.16
C ALA A 25 16.38 -0.90 -0.30
N ILE A 26 16.28 0.42 -0.14
CA ILE A 26 17.16 1.23 0.73
C ILE A 26 17.06 0.77 2.18
N HIS A 27 15.85 0.47 2.65
CA HIS A 27 15.60 0.14 4.06
C HIS A 27 15.67 -1.34 4.38
N LYS A 28 15.93 -2.23 3.40
CA LYS A 28 15.79 -3.69 3.51
C LYS A 28 16.48 -4.32 4.74
N ASN A 29 17.59 -3.74 5.19
CA ASN A 29 18.41 -4.27 6.29
C ASN A 29 18.55 -3.29 7.47
N VAL A 30 17.57 -2.39 7.66
CA VAL A 30 17.62 -1.47 8.81
C VAL A 30 17.25 -2.23 10.08
N ALA A 31 18.21 -2.28 11.01
CA ALA A 31 18.04 -2.95 12.30
C ALA A 31 16.89 -2.33 13.11
N GLY A 32 16.08 -3.18 13.75
CA GLY A 32 14.96 -2.79 14.60
C GLY A 32 13.65 -2.51 13.84
N PHE A 33 13.62 -2.67 12.51
CA PHE A 33 12.41 -2.51 11.69
C PHE A 33 12.12 -3.76 10.82
N GLU A 34 12.70 -4.90 11.16
CA GLU A 34 12.67 -6.14 10.37
C GLU A 34 11.24 -6.59 10.06
N ASP A 35 10.37 -6.58 11.08
CA ASP A 35 8.95 -6.93 10.92
C ASP A 35 8.22 -5.94 10.01
N GLU A 36 8.41 -4.64 10.23
CA GLU A 36 7.76 -3.59 9.47
C GLU A 36 8.17 -3.63 7.99
N ILE A 37 9.47 -3.82 7.73
CA ILE A 37 10.01 -3.99 6.37
C ILE A 37 9.43 -5.24 5.72
N LYS A 38 9.35 -6.35 6.45
CA LYS A 38 8.78 -7.60 5.93
C LYS A 38 7.32 -7.43 5.54
N ILE A 39 6.48 -6.91 6.44
CA ILE A 39 5.05 -6.68 6.18
C ILE A 39 4.86 -5.74 4.99
N LEU A 40 5.60 -4.64 4.95
CA LEU A 40 5.46 -3.66 3.88
C LEU A 40 5.97 -4.21 2.53
N GLY A 41 7.01 -5.04 2.55
CA GLY A 41 7.51 -5.76 1.37
C GLY A 41 6.47 -6.73 0.81
N GLU A 42 5.88 -7.56 1.68
CA GLU A 42 4.77 -8.46 1.32
C GLU A 42 3.57 -7.67 0.76
N ALA A 43 3.19 -6.56 1.42
CA ALA A 43 2.09 -5.72 0.97
C ALA A 43 2.36 -5.05 -0.39
N PHE A 44 3.61 -4.68 -0.66
CA PHE A 44 4.01 -4.16 -1.97
C PHE A 44 3.90 -5.24 -3.05
N THR A 45 4.31 -6.47 -2.78
CA THR A 45 4.14 -7.61 -3.70
C THR A 45 2.66 -7.91 -3.96
N ASP A 46 1.83 -7.94 -2.92
CA ASP A 46 0.39 -8.15 -3.08
C ASP A 46 -0.27 -7.02 -3.87
N TYR A 47 0.17 -5.77 -3.66
CA TYR A 47 -0.29 -4.64 -4.45
C TYR A 47 0.12 -4.74 -5.93
N GLN A 48 1.31 -5.25 -6.25
CA GLN A 48 1.66 -5.58 -7.64
C GLN A 48 0.68 -6.63 -8.22
N GLY A 49 0.32 -7.64 -7.42
CA GLY A 49 -0.68 -8.64 -7.79
C GLY A 49 -2.09 -8.05 -7.99
N ILE A 50 -2.50 -7.08 -7.16
CA ILE A 50 -3.74 -6.30 -7.32
C ILE A 50 -3.77 -5.60 -8.68
N LEU A 51 -2.67 -4.94 -9.06
CA LEU A 51 -2.55 -4.27 -10.36
C LEU A 51 -2.60 -5.27 -11.52
N GLY A 52 -2.00 -6.46 -11.36
CA GLY A 52 -2.10 -7.56 -12.32
C GLY A 52 -3.54 -8.02 -12.53
N LEU A 53 -4.29 -8.24 -11.45
CA LEU A 53 -5.71 -8.62 -11.51
C LEU A 53 -6.56 -7.52 -12.18
N PHE A 54 -6.32 -6.25 -11.83
CA PHE A 54 -7.00 -5.12 -12.46
C PHE A 54 -6.79 -5.11 -13.98
N ASN A 55 -5.56 -5.32 -14.44
CA ASN A 55 -5.27 -5.44 -15.86
C ASN A 55 -5.95 -6.67 -16.49
N GLY A 56 -5.98 -7.80 -15.79
CA GLY A 56 -6.69 -9.01 -16.23
C GLY A 56 -8.19 -8.78 -16.43
N PHE A 57 -8.85 -8.04 -15.53
CA PHE A 57 -10.25 -7.66 -15.71
C PHE A 57 -10.45 -6.74 -16.91
N MET A 58 -9.54 -5.78 -17.15
CA MET A 58 -9.61 -4.92 -18.34
C MET A 58 -9.46 -5.70 -19.64
N THR A 59 -8.48 -6.60 -19.73
CA THR A 59 -8.20 -7.34 -20.98
C THR A 59 -9.21 -8.44 -21.26
N SER A 60 -9.87 -8.98 -20.23
CA SER A 60 -10.96 -9.96 -20.36
C SER A 60 -12.34 -9.33 -20.63
N GLY A 61 -12.45 -8.01 -20.74
CA GLY A 61 -13.70 -7.32 -21.00
C GLY A 61 -14.66 -7.23 -19.80
N LYS A 62 -14.22 -7.60 -18.60
CA LYS A 62 -15.00 -7.50 -17.34
C LYS A 62 -15.00 -6.06 -16.81
N ILE A 63 -15.60 -5.14 -17.57
CA ILE A 63 -15.55 -3.70 -17.31
C ILE A 63 -16.26 -3.33 -15.99
N ASN A 64 -17.34 -4.04 -15.63
CA ASN A 64 -18.05 -3.86 -14.36
C ASN A 64 -17.13 -4.02 -13.14
N MET A 65 -16.19 -4.97 -13.18
CA MET A 65 -15.22 -5.22 -12.11
C MET A 65 -14.28 -4.03 -11.86
N LEU A 66 -14.04 -3.20 -12.88
CA LEU A 66 -13.23 -1.98 -12.72
C LEU A 66 -13.91 -0.98 -11.79
N GLY A 67 -15.24 -0.90 -11.85
CA GLY A 67 -16.04 -0.08 -10.95
C GLY A 67 -16.07 -0.66 -9.54
N VAL A 68 -16.38 -1.95 -9.44
CA VAL A 68 -16.48 -2.68 -8.15
C VAL A 68 -15.20 -2.54 -7.32
N PHE A 69 -14.03 -2.64 -7.93
CA PHE A 69 -12.75 -2.63 -7.21
C PHE A 69 -12.02 -1.29 -7.19
N ALA A 70 -12.54 -0.24 -7.84
CA ALA A 70 -11.84 1.04 -8.00
C ALA A 70 -11.36 1.63 -6.65
N THR A 71 -12.26 1.78 -5.69
CA THR A 71 -11.94 2.42 -4.39
C THR A 71 -11.00 1.55 -3.55
N ARG A 72 -11.14 0.23 -3.62
CA ARG A 72 -10.26 -0.72 -2.91
C ARG A 72 -8.83 -0.65 -3.43
N ILE A 73 -8.66 -0.59 -4.76
CA ILE A 73 -7.35 -0.39 -5.38
C ILE A 73 -6.75 0.95 -4.94
N LEU A 74 -7.55 2.02 -4.94
CA LEU A 74 -7.09 3.35 -4.49
C LEU A 74 -6.58 3.32 -3.03
N HIS A 75 -7.31 2.66 -2.13
CA HIS A 75 -6.88 2.51 -0.74
C HIS A 75 -5.62 1.65 -0.62
N ALA A 76 -5.51 0.55 -1.37
CA ALA A 76 -4.30 -0.27 -1.39
C ALA A 76 -3.08 0.53 -1.85
N THR A 77 -3.22 1.35 -2.90
CA THR A 77 -2.17 2.28 -3.35
C THR A 77 -1.74 3.22 -2.22
N ALA A 78 -2.71 3.81 -1.50
CA ALA A 78 -2.44 4.75 -0.42
C ALA A 78 -1.73 4.08 0.76
N MET A 79 -2.15 2.88 1.17
CA MET A 79 -1.56 2.15 2.29
C MET A 79 -0.09 1.80 2.03
N VAL A 80 0.22 1.27 0.84
CA VAL A 80 1.59 0.90 0.48
C VAL A 80 2.48 2.15 0.35
N TYR A 81 1.97 3.22 -0.26
CA TYR A 81 2.73 4.46 -0.42
C TYR A 81 2.98 5.16 0.91
N ALA A 82 1.93 5.40 1.70
CA ALA A 82 2.04 5.99 3.03
C ALA A 82 2.91 5.13 3.96
N GLY A 83 2.80 3.80 3.87
CA GLY A 83 3.66 2.86 4.58
C GLY A 83 5.14 3.06 4.27
N SER A 84 5.49 3.26 2.99
CA SER A 84 6.88 3.52 2.59
C SER A 84 7.42 4.84 3.13
N LEU A 85 6.61 5.90 3.09
CA LEU A 85 7.00 7.23 3.60
C LEU A 85 7.13 7.26 5.12
N ILE A 86 6.20 6.62 5.85
CA ILE A 86 6.23 6.64 7.32
C ILE A 86 7.37 5.76 7.86
N LEU A 87 7.73 4.68 7.15
CA LEU A 87 8.92 3.89 7.44
C LEU A 87 10.19 4.73 7.28
N ASP A 88 10.34 5.44 6.16
CA ASP A 88 11.49 6.32 5.90
C ASP A 88 11.66 7.37 7.01
N GLN A 89 10.55 7.99 7.43
CA GLN A 89 10.54 8.93 8.56
C GLN A 89 10.95 8.28 9.88
N ALA A 90 10.51 7.05 10.16
CA ALA A 90 10.85 6.36 11.40
C ALA A 90 12.33 5.94 11.46
N VAL A 91 12.90 5.52 10.33
CA VAL A 91 14.33 5.23 10.22
C VAL A 91 15.14 6.50 10.48
N LEU A 92 14.75 7.63 9.88
CA LEU A 92 15.39 8.92 10.13
C LEU A 92 15.23 9.37 11.59
N ALA A 93 14.03 9.26 12.16
CA ALA A 93 13.75 9.61 13.54
C ALA A 93 14.58 8.78 14.54
N THR A 94 14.81 7.49 14.24
CA THR A 94 15.64 6.61 15.06
C THR A 94 17.10 7.08 15.07
N LYS A 95 17.64 7.45 13.90
CA LYS A 95 19.00 8.02 13.80
C LYS A 95 19.10 9.33 14.57
N LYS A 96 18.12 10.22 14.43
CA LYS A 96 18.12 11.51 15.15
C LYS A 96 17.98 11.36 16.65
N LEU A 97 17.15 10.44 17.13
CA LEU A 97 17.04 10.15 18.55
C LEU A 97 18.37 9.65 19.15
N ALA A 98 19.09 8.80 18.40
CA ALA A 98 20.41 8.32 18.83
C ALA A 98 21.48 9.44 18.87
N GLU A 99 21.38 10.44 17.98
CA GLU A 99 22.28 11.61 17.96
C GLU A 99 22.03 12.58 19.12
N VAL A 100 20.75 12.89 19.41
CA VAL A 100 20.39 13.92 20.41
C VAL A 100 20.30 13.38 21.85
N GLY A 101 20.10 12.07 22.00
CA GLY A 101 19.92 11.42 23.31
C GLY A 101 18.49 11.46 23.84
N GLU A 102 18.21 10.64 24.86
CA GLU A 102 16.85 10.45 25.38
C GLU A 102 16.31 11.64 26.19
N ASP A 103 17.19 12.44 26.78
CA ASP A 103 16.84 13.59 27.62
C ASP A 103 16.62 14.88 26.81
N HIS A 104 16.78 14.84 25.48
CA HIS A 104 16.56 15.99 24.61
C HIS A 104 15.07 16.32 24.50
N PHE A 105 14.74 17.61 24.38
CA PHE A 105 13.33 18.06 24.31
C PHE A 105 12.56 17.43 23.13
N ASP A 106 13.23 17.17 22.01
CA ASP A 106 12.65 16.50 20.83
C ASP A 106 12.56 14.96 20.93
N ALA A 107 13.10 14.35 21.99
CA ALA A 107 13.12 12.89 22.10
C ALA A 107 11.71 12.27 22.04
N SER A 108 10.73 12.92 22.68
CA SER A 108 9.32 12.50 22.64
C SER A 108 8.72 12.56 21.24
N TYR A 109 9.09 13.56 20.43
CA TYR A 109 8.65 13.68 19.05
C TYR A 109 9.16 12.52 18.18
N TYR A 110 10.46 12.18 18.29
CA TYR A 110 11.03 11.06 17.54
C TYR A 110 10.46 9.70 17.98
N LYS A 111 10.30 9.48 19.29
CA LYS A 111 9.63 8.29 19.83
C LYS A 111 8.21 8.15 19.28
N GLY A 112 7.45 9.25 19.20
CA GLY A 112 6.12 9.29 18.60
C GLY A 112 6.10 8.95 17.11
N LYS A 113 7.07 9.44 16.33
CA LYS A 113 7.22 9.10 14.89
C LYS A 113 7.49 7.62 14.68
N ILE A 114 8.39 7.04 15.47
CA ILE A 114 8.71 5.61 15.42
C ILE A 114 7.46 4.78 15.76
N ALA A 115 6.79 5.09 16.88
CA ALA A 115 5.59 4.37 17.31
C ALA A 115 4.46 4.43 16.26
N SER A 116 4.23 5.61 15.66
CA SER A 116 3.22 5.80 14.62
C SER A 116 3.49 4.94 13.38
N ALA A 117 4.75 4.85 12.94
CA ALA A 117 5.13 4.03 11.81
C ALA A 117 4.89 2.53 12.09
N ARG A 118 5.30 2.06 13.27
CA ARG A 118 5.06 0.67 13.69
C ARG A 118 3.58 0.35 13.70
N PHE A 119 2.76 1.22 14.30
CA PHE A 119 1.31 1.01 14.35
C PHE A 119 0.71 0.95 12.94
N PHE A 120 1.00 1.95 12.09
CA PHE A 120 0.43 2.02 10.75
C PHE A 120 0.81 0.80 9.90
N ILE A 121 2.09 0.40 9.93
CA ILE A 121 2.58 -0.74 9.15
C ILE A 121 2.03 -2.07 9.70
N LYS A 122 1.92 -2.22 11.02
CA LYS A 122 1.46 -3.49 11.63
C LYS A 122 -0.06 -3.63 11.67
N ASN A 123 -0.84 -2.54 11.57
CA ASN A 123 -2.30 -2.58 11.75
C ASN A 123 -3.09 -2.14 10.51
N ILE A 124 -2.55 -1.22 9.71
CA ILE A 124 -3.29 -0.64 8.57
C ILE A 124 -2.85 -1.30 7.26
N VAL A 125 -1.54 -1.33 7.00
CA VAL A 125 -0.98 -1.92 5.77
C VAL A 125 -1.45 -3.37 5.50
N PRO A 126 -1.63 -4.27 6.49
CA PRO A 126 -2.05 -5.65 6.22
C PRO A 126 -3.44 -5.78 5.58
N GLN A 127 -4.26 -4.73 5.58
CA GLN A 127 -5.54 -4.73 4.87
C GLN A 127 -5.37 -4.92 3.35
N VAL A 128 -4.19 -4.61 2.79
CA VAL A 128 -3.85 -4.87 1.38
C VAL A 128 -4.00 -6.36 1.04
N PHE A 129 -3.61 -7.26 1.96
CA PHE A 129 -3.72 -8.70 1.76
C PHE A 129 -5.17 -9.14 1.59
N ASN A 130 -6.08 -8.58 2.41
CA ASN A 130 -7.50 -8.85 2.29
C ASN A 130 -8.05 -8.33 0.96
N ILE A 131 -7.67 -7.12 0.53
CA ILE A 131 -8.10 -6.55 -0.76
C ILE A 131 -7.65 -7.46 -1.91
N LYS A 132 -6.40 -7.92 -1.88
CA LYS A 132 -5.86 -8.87 -2.87
C LYS A 132 -6.69 -10.14 -2.89
N ARG A 133 -6.96 -10.74 -1.74
CA ARG A 133 -7.77 -11.96 -1.63
C ARG A 133 -9.19 -11.78 -2.20
N VAL A 134 -9.87 -10.68 -1.87
CA VAL A 134 -11.22 -10.40 -2.39
C VAL A 134 -11.20 -10.19 -3.91
N MET A 135 -10.17 -9.52 -4.44
CA MET A 135 -10.02 -9.37 -5.88
C MET A 135 -9.74 -10.70 -6.61
N GLU A 136 -9.06 -11.65 -5.97
CA GLU A 136 -8.86 -13.00 -6.52
C GLU A 136 -10.15 -13.81 -6.55
N ILE A 137 -11.02 -13.65 -5.56
CA ILE A 137 -12.36 -14.25 -5.59
C ILE A 137 -13.13 -13.73 -6.80
N GLY A 138 -13.00 -12.42 -7.09
CA GLY A 138 -13.55 -11.84 -8.32
C GLY A 138 -15.08 -11.90 -8.37
N ASP A 139 -15.74 -11.78 -7.22
CA ASP A 139 -17.20 -11.74 -7.13
C ASP A 139 -17.77 -10.53 -7.88
N SER A 140 -18.74 -10.79 -8.75
CA SER A 140 -19.49 -9.81 -9.54
C SER A 140 -20.96 -9.75 -9.14
N THR A 141 -21.37 -10.42 -8.06
CA THR A 141 -22.77 -10.53 -7.64
C THR A 141 -23.46 -9.17 -7.53
N CYS A 142 -22.76 -8.14 -7.01
CA CYS A 142 -23.32 -6.79 -6.90
C CYS A 142 -23.53 -6.07 -8.24
N ALA A 143 -22.86 -6.50 -9.30
CA ALA A 143 -23.02 -5.96 -10.65
C ALA A 143 -23.99 -6.78 -11.51
N ASP A 144 -24.17 -8.06 -11.19
CA ASP A 144 -24.98 -9.00 -11.99
C ASP A 144 -26.42 -9.13 -11.47
N ILE A 145 -26.69 -8.70 -10.23
CA ILE A 145 -28.03 -8.74 -9.64
C ILE A 145 -29.03 -7.86 -10.43
N PRO A 146 -30.22 -8.39 -10.80
CA PRO A 146 -31.27 -7.59 -11.43
C PRO A 146 -31.73 -6.44 -10.53
N GLU A 147 -32.03 -5.28 -11.11
CA GLU A 147 -32.42 -4.07 -10.37
C GLU A 147 -33.70 -4.29 -9.56
N GLU A 148 -34.64 -5.10 -10.07
CA GLU A 148 -35.87 -5.47 -9.37
C GLU A 148 -35.64 -6.21 -8.05
N CYS A 149 -34.48 -6.83 -7.86
CA CYS A 149 -34.11 -7.51 -6.61
C CYS A 149 -33.49 -6.57 -5.56
N ILE A 150 -33.28 -5.28 -5.88
CA ILE A 150 -32.64 -4.28 -5.01
C ILE A 150 -33.67 -3.25 -4.48
N ARG A 151 -34.97 -3.53 -4.62
CA ARG A 151 -36.06 -2.65 -4.18
C ARG A 151 -36.55 -2.96 -2.77
#